data_AF-A0A9P3K282-F1
#
_entry.id   AF-A0A9P3K282-F1
#
_cell.length_a   1.000
_cell.length_b   1.000
_cell.length_c   1.000
_cell.angle_alpha   90.00
_cell.angle_beta   90.00
_cell.angle_gamma   90.00
#
_symmetry.space_group_name_H-M   'P 1'
#
loop_
_entity.id
_entity.type
_entity.pdbx_description
1 polymer ?
#
loop_
_entity_poly.entity_id
_entity_poly.type
_entity_poly.pdbx_seq_one_letter_code
_entity_poly.pdbx_strand_id
1 'polypeptide(L)'
;MAASSHLLATAPLPALRTSLLPASRSIAPTTPRRVALRAPIVAAAQASSDQHAAPDRRSLLLAGLALACGAAGAAGEARAASCELTATPSGLLFCDSAVGDGVVAESGMLIKAHYNGTLLDGTVFDNSYRRGRPLVFRVGAGEVIRGWDLGIVGGDGIPAMRAGGKRTLRIPASLAYGARGAGCRGGSCIIPPNSDLLFDVEFLGKA
;
A
#
# COMPACT_ATOMS: atom_id res chain seq x y z
N MET A 1 -19.83 25.80 59.02
CA MET A 1 -18.68 25.87 59.95
C MET A 1 -18.43 24.47 60.51
N ALA A 2 -17.15 24.12 60.73
CA ALA A 2 -16.57 22.78 60.98
C ALA A 2 -16.40 21.95 59.68
N ALA A 3 -15.25 21.86 59.01
CA ALA A 3 -13.86 21.54 59.40
C ALA A 3 -13.66 20.04 59.75
N SER A 4 -12.99 19.31 58.84
CA SER A 4 -12.17 18.10 59.09
C SER A 4 -11.58 17.68 57.73
N SER A 5 -10.32 17.99 57.44
CA SER A 5 -9.09 17.30 57.89
C SER A 5 -8.64 16.24 56.89
N HIS A 6 -7.47 16.52 56.33
CA HIS A 6 -6.67 15.75 55.40
C HIS A 6 -6.39 14.31 55.82
N LEU A 7 -6.27 13.42 54.83
CA LEU A 7 -5.27 12.35 54.85
C LEU A 7 -4.85 11.99 53.41
N LEU A 8 -3.60 12.32 53.09
CA LEU A 8 -2.88 11.83 51.93
C LEU A 8 -2.62 10.32 52.11
N ALA A 9 -2.98 9.52 51.11
CA ALA A 9 -2.53 8.14 50.98
C ALA A 9 -1.54 8.05 49.82
N THR A 10 -0.26 8.24 50.14
CA THR A 10 0.90 7.90 49.33
C THR A 10 1.07 6.39 49.31
N ALA A 11 0.86 5.75 48.16
CA ALA A 11 1.21 4.35 47.94
C ALA A 11 2.58 4.26 47.22
N PRO A 12 3.45 3.31 47.62
CA PRO A 12 4.84 3.26 47.18
C PRO A 12 5.01 2.56 45.81
N LEU A 13 5.93 3.09 45.02
CA LEU A 13 6.49 2.51 43.80
C LEU A 13 7.30 1.24 44.10
N PRO A 14 7.11 0.12 43.39
CA PRO A 14 8.08 -0.97 43.39
C PRO A 14 9.05 -0.86 42.20
N ALA A 15 10.30 -0.60 42.59
CA ALA A 15 11.58 -1.10 42.07
C ALA A 15 11.68 -1.59 40.61
N LEU A 16 12.50 -0.84 39.87
CA LEU A 16 13.26 -1.23 38.69
C LEU A 16 13.92 -2.62 38.87
N ARG A 17 13.56 -3.58 38.04
CA ARG A 17 14.32 -4.83 37.86
C ARG A 17 15.18 -4.71 36.61
N THR A 18 16.44 -4.35 36.85
CA THR A 18 17.57 -4.43 35.92
C THR A 18 17.80 -5.90 35.58
N SER A 19 17.30 -6.37 34.44
CA SER A 19 17.67 -7.70 33.92
C SER A 19 18.84 -7.54 32.96
N LEU A 20 19.97 -8.08 33.41
CA LEU A 20 21.25 -8.13 32.74
C LEU A 20 21.18 -8.80 31.35
N LEU A 21 21.83 -8.19 30.38
CA LEU A 21 22.28 -8.84 29.14
C LEU A 21 23.31 -9.92 29.47
N PRO A 22 23.32 -11.05 28.75
CA PRO A 22 24.54 -11.80 28.50
C PRO A 22 25.01 -11.64 27.05
N ALA A 23 26.21 -11.07 26.94
CA ALA A 23 27.33 -11.47 26.09
C ALA A 23 27.06 -11.96 24.65
N SER A 24 27.41 -11.08 23.71
CA SER A 24 28.11 -11.31 22.45
C SER A 24 28.64 -12.72 22.19
N ARG A 25 28.19 -13.34 21.10
CA ARG A 25 28.98 -14.32 20.35
C ARG A 25 29.31 -13.75 18.97
N SER A 26 30.58 -13.37 18.86
CA SER A 26 31.29 -13.00 17.64
C SER A 26 31.38 -14.22 16.73
N ILE A 27 30.85 -14.13 15.51
CA ILE A 27 31.09 -15.09 14.44
C ILE A 27 31.84 -14.33 13.35
N ALA A 28 33.05 -14.80 13.07
CA ALA A 28 34.02 -14.19 12.17
C ALA A 28 33.56 -14.19 10.70
N PRO A 29 33.97 -13.19 9.90
CA PRO A 29 33.74 -13.18 8.46
C PRO A 29 34.67 -14.16 7.74
N THR A 30 34.09 -15.07 6.98
CA THR A 30 34.82 -15.97 6.09
C THR A 30 35.24 -15.23 4.83
N THR A 31 36.52 -15.36 4.48
CA THR A 31 37.25 -14.66 3.42
C THR A 31 36.75 -15.05 2.02
N PRO A 32 36.75 -14.12 1.03
CA PRO A 32 36.35 -14.42 -0.34
C PRO A 32 37.46 -15.15 -1.13
N ARG A 33 37.11 -16.25 -1.79
CA ARG A 33 38.01 -16.94 -2.73
C ARG A 33 37.83 -16.34 -4.14
N ARG A 34 38.77 -15.47 -4.48
CA ARG A 34 38.97 -14.86 -5.80
C ARG A 34 39.29 -15.95 -6.83
N VAL A 35 38.43 -16.13 -7.83
CA VAL A 35 38.77 -16.88 -9.06
C VAL A 35 38.88 -15.86 -10.18
N ALA A 36 40.11 -15.57 -10.58
CA ALA A 36 40.43 -14.88 -11.81
C ALA A 36 40.47 -15.92 -12.94
N LEU A 37 39.70 -15.74 -14.01
CA LEU A 37 39.97 -16.43 -15.26
C LEU A 37 39.53 -15.60 -16.48
N ARG A 38 40.55 -14.96 -17.07
CA ARG A 38 40.88 -14.80 -18.50
C ARG A 38 39.76 -14.41 -19.50
N ALA A 39 39.98 -13.24 -20.12
CA ALA A 39 39.50 -12.84 -21.44
C ALA A 39 40.06 -13.72 -22.58
N PRO A 40 39.37 -13.77 -23.73
CA PRO A 40 39.84 -13.10 -24.96
C PRO A 40 38.68 -12.27 -25.60
N ILE A 41 38.85 -11.02 -26.04
CA ILE A 41 39.43 -10.50 -27.31
C ILE A 41 38.97 -11.29 -28.55
N VAL A 42 38.57 -10.56 -29.62
CA VAL A 42 38.06 -10.96 -30.97
C VAL A 42 36.53 -10.75 -31.06
N ALA A 43 35.92 -10.01 -31.99
CA ALA A 43 36.37 -9.31 -33.20
C ALA A 43 35.40 -8.15 -33.50
N ALA A 44 35.94 -7.10 -34.11
CA ALA A 44 35.19 -6.10 -34.84
C ALA A 44 34.89 -6.58 -36.27
N ALA A 45 33.66 -6.36 -36.73
CA ALA A 45 33.24 -6.30 -38.14
C ALA A 45 31.90 -5.54 -38.14
N GLN A 46 31.85 -4.22 -38.39
CA GLN A 46 31.86 -3.50 -39.67
C GLN A 46 30.76 -3.87 -40.68
N ALA A 47 30.17 -2.78 -41.21
CA ALA A 47 29.37 -2.65 -42.42
C ALA A 47 27.90 -3.16 -42.33
N SER A 48 26.88 -2.51 -42.88
CA SER A 48 26.78 -1.30 -43.70
C SER A 48 25.31 -1.05 -44.04
N SER A 49 24.93 0.23 -44.07
CA SER A 49 24.06 0.86 -45.08
C SER A 49 22.56 0.57 -45.18
N ASP A 50 21.92 1.64 -45.68
CA ASP A 50 20.58 1.80 -46.28
C ASP A 50 19.47 2.20 -45.29
N GLN A 51 19.27 3.50 -45.04
CA GLN A 51 18.57 4.49 -45.91
C GLN A 51 17.21 3.97 -46.39
N HIS A 52 16.13 4.58 -45.90
CA HIS A 52 14.80 4.84 -46.53
C HIS A 52 13.92 5.40 -45.39
N ALA A 53 13.19 6.49 -45.47
CA ALA A 53 13.06 7.58 -46.40
C ALA A 53 12.31 8.67 -45.61
N ALA A 54 12.77 9.92 -45.66
CA ALA A 54 11.97 11.06 -45.22
C ALA A 54 10.97 11.41 -46.34
N PRO A 55 9.66 11.63 -46.07
CA PRO A 55 8.76 12.11 -47.10
C PRO A 55 8.93 13.62 -47.28
N ASP A 56 9.21 13.98 -48.52
CA ASP A 56 9.37 15.34 -49.02
C ASP A 56 8.05 16.13 -48.98
N ARG A 57 8.20 17.43 -48.79
CA ARG A 57 7.15 18.43 -48.73
C ARG A 57 6.66 18.74 -50.14
N ARG A 58 5.46 18.30 -50.51
CA ARG A 58 4.47 19.00 -51.38
C ARG A 58 3.50 18.01 -51.97
N SER A 59 2.28 17.95 -51.43
CA SER A 59 1.07 17.62 -52.17
C SER A 59 -0.14 18.04 -51.34
N LEU A 60 -0.58 19.29 -51.56
CA LEU A 60 -1.94 19.72 -51.28
C LEU A 60 -2.84 19.06 -52.33
N LEU A 61 -3.77 18.20 -51.92
CA LEU A 61 -5.01 17.92 -52.64
C LEU A 61 -5.98 17.19 -51.71
N LEU A 62 -7.24 17.60 -51.80
CA LEU A 62 -8.33 17.36 -50.88
C LEU A 62 -8.67 15.87 -50.72
N ALA A 63 -8.76 15.42 -49.47
CA ALA A 63 -9.52 14.23 -49.11
C ALA A 63 -10.27 14.52 -47.80
N GLY A 64 -11.59 14.65 -47.92
CA GLY A 64 -12.48 14.58 -46.77
C GLY A 64 -12.38 13.20 -46.15
N LEU A 65 -12.13 13.13 -44.85
CA LEU A 65 -12.22 11.90 -44.09
C LEU A 65 -12.81 12.20 -42.71
N ALA A 66 -13.81 11.38 -42.41
CA ALA A 66 -14.65 11.42 -41.25
C ALA A 66 -13.89 11.33 -39.91
N LEU A 67 -14.46 12.01 -38.92
CA LEU A 67 -14.76 11.47 -37.58
C LEU A 67 -13.78 10.42 -37.02
N ALA A 68 -12.89 10.85 -36.15
CA ALA A 68 -12.45 10.04 -35.03
C ALA A 68 -12.17 10.95 -33.84
N CYS A 69 -13.21 11.22 -33.06
CA CYS A 69 -13.02 11.56 -31.65
C CYS A 69 -12.29 10.35 -31.03
N GLY A 70 -11.02 10.52 -30.66
CA GLY A 70 -10.24 9.49 -29.99
C GLY A 70 -10.87 9.18 -28.64
N ALA A 71 -11.77 8.19 -28.65
CA ALA A 71 -12.32 7.60 -27.46
C ALA A 71 -11.17 6.99 -26.64
N ALA A 72 -11.07 7.48 -25.40
CA ALA A 72 -10.76 6.73 -24.21
C ALA A 72 -9.80 5.54 -24.41
N GLY A 73 -8.54 5.75 -24.06
CA GLY A 73 -7.69 4.64 -23.61
C GLY A 73 -8.41 3.96 -22.45
N ALA A 74 -9.04 2.83 -22.76
CA ALA A 74 -9.66 1.95 -21.80
C ALA A 74 -8.57 1.56 -20.79
N ALA A 75 -8.72 2.09 -19.57
CA ALA A 75 -8.01 1.60 -18.40
C ALA A 75 -8.17 0.08 -18.38
N GLY A 76 -7.03 -0.61 -18.36
CA GLY A 76 -6.95 -2.06 -18.40
C GLY A 76 -7.92 -2.68 -17.39
N GLU A 77 -8.54 -3.78 -17.82
CA GLU A 77 -9.53 -4.54 -17.08
C GLU A 77 -9.03 -4.80 -15.65
N ALA A 78 -9.48 -3.95 -14.74
CA ALA A 78 -9.09 -3.98 -13.35
C ALA A 78 -9.52 -5.33 -12.78
N ARG A 79 -8.59 -6.05 -12.14
CA ARG A 79 -8.93 -7.29 -11.46
C ARG A 79 -10.11 -7.04 -10.53
N ALA A 80 -11.17 -7.83 -10.73
CA ALA A 80 -12.39 -7.71 -9.95
C ALA A 80 -12.08 -7.88 -8.47
N ALA A 81 -12.58 -6.96 -7.65
CA ALA A 81 -12.68 -7.15 -6.22
C ALA A 81 -13.39 -8.48 -5.91
N SER A 82 -13.12 -9.06 -4.75
CA SER A 82 -13.70 -10.35 -4.34
C SER A 82 -15.24 -10.36 -4.28
N CYS A 83 -15.87 -9.20 -4.34
CA CYS A 83 -17.31 -8.99 -4.33
C CYS A 83 -17.70 -7.66 -4.99
N GLU A 84 -19.01 -7.39 -5.11
CA GLU A 84 -19.55 -6.20 -5.76
C GLU A 84 -19.24 -4.93 -4.96
N LEU A 85 -18.50 -4.00 -5.60
CA LEU A 85 -18.05 -2.77 -4.95
C LEU A 85 -19.14 -1.69 -4.93
N THR A 86 -19.40 -1.14 -3.75
CA THR A 86 -20.23 0.04 -3.53
C THR A 86 -19.38 1.31 -3.61
N ALA A 87 -19.78 2.26 -4.46
CA ALA A 87 -19.12 3.55 -4.60
C ALA A 87 -19.58 4.57 -3.55
N THR A 88 -18.66 5.46 -3.16
CA THR A 88 -18.91 6.51 -2.17
C THR A 88 -18.63 7.90 -2.79
N PRO A 89 -19.15 9.00 -2.22
CA PRO A 89 -18.86 10.36 -2.70
C PRO A 89 -17.37 10.70 -2.71
N SER A 90 -16.58 10.05 -1.85
CA SER A 90 -15.12 10.24 -1.78
C SER A 90 -14.35 9.60 -2.94
N GLY A 91 -15.02 8.78 -3.76
CA GLY A 91 -14.40 7.93 -4.78
C GLY A 91 -13.78 6.65 -4.23
N LEU A 92 -13.83 6.43 -2.91
CA LEU A 92 -13.51 5.14 -2.31
C LEU A 92 -14.61 4.13 -2.62
N LEU A 93 -14.22 2.92 -3.01
CA LEU A 93 -15.12 1.81 -3.26
C LEU A 93 -14.88 0.74 -2.20
N PHE A 94 -15.95 0.13 -1.68
CA PHE A 94 -15.83 -0.92 -0.68
C PHE A 94 -16.80 -2.06 -0.92
N CYS A 95 -16.48 -3.22 -0.37
CA CYS A 95 -17.39 -4.35 -0.28
C CYS A 95 -17.08 -5.19 0.96
N ASP A 96 -18.11 -5.50 1.75
CA ASP A 96 -18.02 -6.40 2.90
C ASP A 96 -18.20 -7.84 2.44
N SER A 97 -17.09 -8.59 2.35
CA SER A 97 -17.14 -10.02 2.05
C SER A 97 -17.53 -10.85 3.28
N ALA A 98 -17.25 -10.34 4.48
CA ALA A 98 -17.77 -10.88 5.73
C ALA A 98 -17.99 -9.74 6.74
N VAL A 99 -19.19 -9.64 7.30
CA VAL A 99 -19.48 -8.67 8.37
C VAL A 99 -19.10 -9.29 9.71
N GLY A 100 -18.24 -8.61 10.47
CA GLY A 100 -17.86 -9.04 11.82
C GLY A 100 -18.99 -8.81 12.83
N ASP A 101 -18.94 -9.55 13.93
CA ASP A 101 -19.91 -9.47 15.04
C ASP A 101 -19.31 -8.78 16.28
N GLY A 102 -18.02 -8.49 16.28
CA GLY A 102 -17.33 -7.89 17.41
C GLY A 102 -17.46 -6.37 17.52
N VAL A 103 -16.52 -5.78 18.26
CA VAL A 103 -16.45 -4.33 18.53
C VAL A 103 -16.36 -3.54 17.23
N VAL A 104 -17.05 -2.40 17.19
CA VAL A 104 -16.97 -1.47 16.06
C VAL A 104 -15.63 -0.74 16.11
N ALA A 105 -15.01 -0.51 14.94
CA ALA A 105 -13.81 0.31 14.84
C ALA A 105 -14.15 1.79 15.06
N GLU A 106 -13.54 2.40 16.07
CA GLU A 106 -13.71 3.81 16.41
C GLU A 106 -12.41 4.58 16.22
N SER A 107 -12.50 5.86 15.85
CA SER A 107 -11.33 6.73 15.69
C SER A 107 -10.50 6.81 16.98
N GLY A 108 -9.18 6.70 16.84
CA GLY A 108 -8.21 6.66 17.94
C GLY A 108 -8.00 5.27 18.56
N MET A 109 -8.81 4.27 18.19
CA MET A 109 -8.67 2.91 18.71
C MET A 109 -7.41 2.24 18.16
N LEU A 110 -6.62 1.62 19.05
CA LEU A 110 -5.51 0.77 18.66
C LEU A 110 -6.05 -0.60 18.23
N ILE A 111 -5.85 -0.97 16.96
CA ILE A 111 -6.42 -2.17 16.36
C ILE A 111 -5.36 -3.09 15.76
N LYS A 112 -5.73 -4.36 15.57
CA LYS A 112 -5.00 -5.36 14.79
C LYS A 112 -5.76 -5.66 13.50
N ALA A 113 -5.08 -5.62 12.37
CA ALA A 113 -5.65 -6.02 11.09
C ALA A 113 -4.69 -6.88 10.27
N HIS A 114 -5.23 -7.91 9.63
CA HIS A 114 -4.59 -8.53 8.49
C HIS A 114 -5.01 -7.82 7.21
N TYR A 115 -4.12 -7.83 6.22
CA TYR A 115 -4.38 -7.29 4.91
C TYR A 115 -3.54 -7.93 3.80
N ASN A 116 -4.03 -7.78 2.58
CA ASN A 116 -3.33 -8.00 1.33
C ASN A 116 -3.55 -6.78 0.42
N GLY A 117 -2.47 -6.08 0.05
CA GLY A 117 -2.49 -4.91 -0.80
C GLY A 117 -1.94 -5.22 -2.19
N THR A 118 -2.74 -4.96 -3.23
CA THR A 118 -2.38 -5.18 -4.63
C THR A 118 -2.66 -3.96 -5.49
N LEU A 119 -1.90 -3.81 -6.57
CA LEU A 119 -2.28 -2.94 -7.68
C LEU A 119 -3.47 -3.56 -8.44
N LEU A 120 -4.13 -2.77 -9.30
CA LEU A 120 -5.27 -3.25 -10.09
C LEU A 120 -4.89 -4.32 -11.13
N ASP A 121 -3.62 -4.41 -11.49
CA ASP A 121 -3.06 -5.47 -12.34
C ASP A 121 -2.82 -6.80 -11.59
N GLY A 122 -3.06 -6.82 -10.26
CA GLY A 122 -2.86 -7.98 -9.41
C GLY A 122 -1.47 -8.06 -8.76
N THR A 123 -0.57 -7.13 -9.04
CA THR A 123 0.76 -7.08 -8.41
C THR A 123 0.62 -6.81 -6.92
N VAL A 124 1.03 -7.78 -6.09
CA VAL A 124 1.04 -7.62 -4.63
C VAL A 124 2.22 -6.74 -4.22
N PHE A 125 1.95 -5.58 -3.62
CA PHE A 125 3.01 -4.70 -3.11
C PHE A 125 3.29 -4.91 -1.62
N ASP A 126 2.27 -5.31 -0.85
CA ASP A 126 2.43 -5.60 0.58
C ASP A 126 1.37 -6.59 1.07
N ASN A 127 1.73 -7.45 2.02
CA ASN A 127 0.86 -8.49 2.54
C ASN A 127 1.28 -8.87 3.97
N SER A 128 0.38 -8.69 4.93
CA SER A 128 0.63 -8.99 6.35
C SER A 128 0.84 -10.48 6.63
N TYR A 129 0.20 -11.38 5.88
CA TYR A 129 0.37 -12.83 6.02
C TYR A 129 1.79 -13.26 5.65
N ARG A 130 2.37 -12.64 4.60
CA ARG A 130 3.79 -12.86 4.25
C ARG A 130 4.75 -12.41 5.35
N ARG A 131 4.36 -11.39 6.13
CA ARG A 131 5.14 -10.91 7.29
C ARG A 131 4.93 -11.76 8.55
N GLY A 132 3.97 -12.68 8.54
CA GLY A 132 3.65 -13.57 9.66
C GLY A 132 3.01 -12.90 10.87
N ARG A 133 2.59 -11.64 10.77
CA ARG A 133 1.95 -10.90 11.86
C ARG A 133 0.97 -9.83 11.35
N PRO A 134 -0.12 -9.56 12.09
CA PRO A 134 -1.01 -8.46 11.76
C PRO A 134 -0.33 -7.10 11.94
N LEU A 135 -0.85 -6.09 11.25
CA LEU A 135 -0.46 -4.71 11.47
C LEU A 135 -1.20 -4.17 12.70
N VAL A 136 -0.46 -3.47 13.56
CA VAL A 136 -1.00 -2.78 14.74
C VAL A 136 -0.86 -1.29 14.52
N PHE A 137 -1.96 -0.54 14.59
CA PHE A 137 -1.99 0.90 14.36
C PHE A 137 -3.23 1.53 15.01
N ARG A 138 -3.21 2.85 15.18
CA ARG A 138 -4.37 3.63 15.61
C ARG A 138 -5.19 4.05 14.40
N VAL A 139 -6.41 3.52 14.32
CA VAL A 139 -7.32 3.84 13.21
C VAL A 139 -7.90 5.24 13.38
N GLY A 140 -8.06 6.00 12.30
CA GLY A 140 -8.62 7.36 12.31
C GLY A 140 -7.65 8.43 12.84
N ALA A 141 -6.40 8.07 13.12
CA ALA A 141 -5.37 8.97 13.61
C ALA A 141 -4.37 9.43 12.52
N GLY A 142 -4.57 9.03 11.25
CA GLY A 142 -3.65 9.34 10.17
C GLY A 142 -2.33 8.56 10.21
N GLU A 143 -2.27 7.46 10.96
CA GLU A 143 -1.11 6.55 10.97
C GLU A 143 -1.02 5.69 9.70
N VAL A 144 -2.14 5.56 8.97
CA VAL A 144 -2.27 4.84 7.70
C VAL A 144 -2.81 5.77 6.61
N ILE A 145 -2.87 5.30 5.37
CA ILE A 145 -3.43 6.07 4.27
C ILE A 145 -4.89 6.46 4.56
N ARG A 146 -5.31 7.65 4.12
CA ARG A 146 -6.65 8.18 4.41
C ARG A 146 -7.78 7.24 3.98
N GLY A 147 -7.61 6.50 2.89
CA GLY A 147 -8.58 5.51 2.45
C GLY A 147 -8.77 4.35 3.44
N TRP A 148 -7.75 3.97 4.21
CA TRP A 148 -7.89 2.97 5.28
C TRP A 148 -8.68 3.53 6.46
N ASP A 149 -8.37 4.76 6.89
CA ASP A 149 -9.10 5.39 7.99
C ASP A 149 -10.59 5.51 7.66
N LEU A 150 -10.94 6.01 6.47
CA LEU A 150 -12.33 6.10 6.00
C LEU A 150 -12.96 4.72 5.80
N GLY A 151 -12.20 3.75 5.26
CA GLY A 151 -12.68 2.40 4.98
C GLY A 151 -12.94 1.56 6.23
N ILE A 152 -12.26 1.84 7.35
CA ILE A 152 -12.35 1.05 8.59
C ILE A 152 -13.24 1.74 9.63
N VAL A 153 -12.99 3.02 9.95
CA VAL A 153 -13.82 3.78 10.91
C VAL A 153 -15.18 4.11 10.31
N GLY A 154 -15.26 4.17 8.99
CA GLY A 154 -16.43 4.67 8.27
C GLY A 154 -16.28 6.16 7.93
N GLY A 155 -17.11 6.59 6.99
CA GLY A 155 -17.14 7.94 6.45
C GLY A 155 -18.42 8.15 5.64
N ASP A 156 -18.48 9.20 4.83
CA ASP A 156 -19.67 9.49 4.02
C ASP A 156 -20.02 8.32 3.09
N GLY A 157 -21.06 7.56 3.47
CA GLY A 157 -21.53 6.38 2.74
C GLY A 157 -20.78 5.07 3.04
N ILE A 158 -19.86 5.05 4.00
CA ILE A 158 -19.13 3.83 4.41
C ILE A 158 -19.50 3.49 5.86
N PRO A 159 -20.12 2.32 6.13
CA PRO A 159 -20.36 1.88 7.50
C PRO A 159 -19.06 1.46 8.18
N ALA A 160 -18.93 1.71 9.48
CA ALA A 160 -17.78 1.27 10.26
C ALA A 160 -17.60 -0.26 10.23
N MET A 161 -16.36 -0.74 10.17
CA MET A 161 -16.05 -2.17 10.26
C MET A 161 -16.22 -2.69 11.70
N ARG A 162 -16.58 -3.97 11.82
CA ARG A 162 -16.65 -4.71 13.08
C ARG A 162 -15.55 -5.75 13.16
N ALA A 163 -15.04 -6.00 14.37
CA ALA A 163 -14.03 -7.02 14.60
C ALA A 163 -14.53 -8.40 14.13
N GLY A 164 -13.63 -9.17 13.51
CA GLY A 164 -13.93 -10.39 12.76
C GLY A 164 -14.34 -10.15 11.30
N GLY A 165 -14.57 -8.89 10.89
CA GLY A 165 -15.03 -8.55 9.55
C GLY A 165 -13.93 -8.53 8.49
N LYS A 166 -14.31 -8.84 7.25
CA LYS A 166 -13.47 -8.76 6.05
C LYS A 166 -14.09 -7.82 5.03
N ARG A 167 -13.29 -6.86 4.57
CA ARG A 167 -13.70 -5.82 3.62
C ARG A 167 -12.66 -5.67 2.52
N THR A 168 -13.11 -5.66 1.28
CA THR A 168 -12.30 -5.23 0.16
C THR A 168 -12.48 -3.72 -0.04
N LEU A 169 -11.39 -2.98 -0.16
CA LEU A 169 -11.34 -1.54 -0.43
C LEU A 169 -10.61 -1.30 -1.75
N ARG A 170 -11.25 -0.61 -2.69
CA ARG A 170 -10.57 0.01 -3.82
C ARG A 170 -10.40 1.49 -3.53
N ILE A 171 -9.16 1.89 -3.31
CA ILE A 171 -8.78 3.21 -2.83
C ILE A 171 -8.19 3.99 -4.01
N PRO A 172 -8.78 5.13 -4.40
CA PRO A 172 -8.24 5.96 -5.45
C PRO A 172 -6.91 6.58 -5.00
N ALA A 173 -6.03 6.88 -5.96
CA ALA A 173 -4.71 7.44 -5.67
C ALA A 173 -4.75 8.68 -4.74
N SER A 174 -5.78 9.51 -4.85
CA SER A 174 -5.99 10.71 -4.02
C SER A 174 -6.18 10.43 -2.53
N LEU A 175 -6.64 9.23 -2.17
CA LEU A 175 -6.80 8.75 -0.80
C LEU A 175 -5.69 7.78 -0.37
N ALA A 176 -4.71 7.55 -1.25
CA ALA A 176 -3.55 6.68 -1.04
C ALA A 176 -2.24 7.48 -1.11
N TYR A 177 -1.36 7.18 -2.08
CA TYR A 177 -0.03 7.79 -2.21
C TYR A 177 0.06 8.90 -3.28
N GLY A 178 -1.04 9.17 -3.98
CA GLY A 178 -1.16 10.25 -4.97
C GLY A 178 -0.09 10.23 -6.05
N ALA A 179 0.28 11.41 -6.54
CA ALA A 179 1.28 11.59 -7.59
C ALA A 179 2.72 11.22 -7.19
N ARG A 180 2.97 10.91 -5.91
CA ARG A 180 4.32 10.55 -5.44
C ARG A 180 4.61 9.06 -5.60
N GLY A 181 3.58 8.21 -5.55
CA GLY A 181 3.77 6.76 -5.42
C GLY A 181 4.44 6.38 -4.09
N ALA A 182 4.90 5.13 -3.96
CA ALA A 182 5.57 4.64 -2.76
C ALA A 182 6.55 3.50 -3.04
N GLY A 183 7.47 3.26 -2.10
CA GLY A 183 8.47 2.19 -2.21
C GLY A 183 9.48 2.42 -3.34
N CYS A 184 9.89 3.67 -3.55
CA CYS A 184 10.79 4.05 -4.64
C CYS A 184 12.26 3.71 -4.33
N ARG A 185 12.91 2.97 -5.24
CA ARG A 185 14.33 2.63 -5.19
C ARG A 185 14.92 2.67 -6.60
N GLY A 186 15.97 3.46 -6.80
CA GLY A 186 16.72 3.51 -8.07
C GLY A 186 15.89 3.98 -9.27
N GLY A 187 14.90 4.87 -9.06
CA GLY A 187 14.05 5.41 -10.13
C GLY A 187 12.78 4.58 -10.43
N SER A 188 12.61 3.42 -9.81
CA SER A 188 11.39 2.61 -9.89
C SER A 188 10.68 2.58 -8.55
N CYS A 189 9.35 2.63 -8.55
CA CYS A 189 8.51 2.58 -7.35
C CYS A 189 7.65 1.31 -7.38
N ILE A 190 7.61 0.60 -6.25
CA ILE A 190 6.73 -0.58 -6.08
C ILE A 190 5.26 -0.17 -6.28
N ILE A 191 4.89 1.03 -5.82
CA ILE A 191 3.61 1.65 -6.11
C ILE A 191 3.88 2.86 -7.01
N PRO A 192 3.53 2.80 -8.31
CA PRO A 192 3.71 3.92 -9.22
C PRO A 192 2.89 5.15 -8.80
N PRO A 193 3.29 6.36 -9.22
CA PRO A 193 2.47 7.57 -9.13
C PRO A 193 1.05 7.37 -9.66
N ASN A 194 0.07 8.00 -9.01
CA ASN A 194 -1.34 8.00 -9.42
C ASN A 194 -1.98 6.61 -9.54
N SER A 195 -1.50 5.63 -8.75
CA SER A 195 -2.06 4.28 -8.74
C SER A 195 -3.24 4.16 -7.79
N ASP A 196 -4.34 3.59 -8.29
CA ASP A 196 -5.39 3.02 -7.46
C ASP A 196 -4.89 1.74 -6.78
N LEU A 197 -5.32 1.54 -5.55
CA LEU A 197 -4.93 0.37 -4.75
C LEU A 197 -6.14 -0.49 -4.43
N LEU A 198 -5.96 -1.80 -4.44
CA LEU A 198 -6.93 -2.76 -3.95
C LEU A 198 -6.39 -3.37 -2.65
N PHE A 199 -7.21 -3.36 -1.60
CA PHE A 199 -6.88 -3.97 -0.32
C PHE A 199 -7.97 -4.93 0.11
N ASP A 200 -7.60 -6.14 0.47
CA ASP A 200 -8.45 -7.01 1.30
C ASP A 200 -8.01 -6.84 2.74
N VAL A 201 -8.90 -6.33 3.59
CA VAL A 201 -8.64 -6.02 5.00
C VAL A 201 -9.48 -6.94 5.88
N GLU A 202 -8.85 -7.56 6.87
CA GLU A 202 -9.49 -8.36 7.91
C GLU A 202 -9.23 -7.69 9.26
N PHE A 203 -10.28 -7.13 9.85
CA PHE A 203 -10.19 -6.46 11.14
C PHE A 203 -10.29 -7.49 12.25
N LEU A 204 -9.18 -7.75 12.96
CA LEU A 204 -9.14 -8.77 14.01
C LEU A 204 -9.75 -8.29 15.34
N GLY A 205 -9.70 -6.98 15.58
CA GLY A 205 -10.21 -6.36 16.81
C GLY A 205 -9.20 -5.43 17.47
N LYS A 206 -9.50 -5.05 18.71
CA LYS A 206 -8.64 -4.19 19.52
C LYS A 206 -7.29 -4.87 19.81
N ALA A 207 -6.21 -4.10 19.74
CA ALA A 207 -4.86 -4.59 19.95
C ALA A 207 -4.53 -4.87 21.43
#